data_AF-A0A3B0SYK3-F1
#
_entry.id   AF-A0A3B0SYK3-F1
#
_cell.length_a   1.000
_cell.length_b   1.000
_cell.length_c   1.000
_cell.angle_alpha   90.00
_cell.angle_beta   90.00
_cell.angle_gamma   90.00
#
_symmetry.space_group_name_H-M   'P 1'
#
loop_
_entity.id
_entity.type
_entity.pdbx_description
1 polymer ?
#
loop_
_entity_poly.entity_id
_entity_poly.type
_entity_poly.pdbx_seq_one_letter_code
_entity_poly.pdbx_strand_id
1 'polypeptide(L)'
;SIKRFGAEVASGTSASIDFTPTLGGVHTLTVTATDDVGSDVATTDFTVLGDIGGSGFVNNILWLAEAGITKGCNPPTNDEFCPDDPVTRGQMAAFLVRFLGLTDDGGGNSFIDDDASMFEADIAKLAAAGITKGCNPPTNDRFCPDDPVTRGQMAAFLVRALVLTDDGGGNSFIDDDGSMFEADIAKLAAAGVTKGCNPPTNDRFCPDDSVTRGQMAAFLNRASDIATS
;
A
#
# COMPACT_ATOMS: atom_id res chain seq x y z
N SER A 1 -22.34 13.39 -10.88
CA SER A 1 -21.08 13.66 -11.60
C SER A 1 -20.07 12.68 -11.08
N ILE A 2 -19.65 11.72 -11.90
CA ILE A 2 -18.55 10.81 -11.56
C ILE A 2 -17.31 11.41 -12.22
N LYS A 3 -16.41 11.96 -11.41
CA LYS A 3 -15.08 12.36 -11.88
C LYS A 3 -14.15 11.15 -11.76
N ARG A 4 -13.75 10.57 -12.88
CA ARG A 4 -12.54 9.73 -12.99
C ARG A 4 -11.79 10.14 -14.25
N PHE A 5 -10.46 10.19 -14.17
CA PHE A 5 -9.53 10.40 -15.29
C PHE A 5 -9.46 11.78 -15.97
N GLY A 6 -9.84 12.87 -15.31
CA GLY A 6 -9.52 14.23 -15.79
C GLY A 6 -10.14 14.62 -17.15
N ALA A 7 -11.10 13.86 -17.68
CA ALA A 7 -11.77 14.18 -18.93
C ALA A 7 -12.92 15.18 -18.71
N GLU A 8 -12.84 16.34 -19.36
CA GLU A 8 -13.91 17.33 -19.42
C GLU A 8 -14.78 17.05 -20.65
N VAL A 9 -16.01 16.56 -20.44
CA VAL A 9 -16.98 16.39 -21.53
C VAL A 9 -17.82 17.66 -21.62
N ALA A 10 -17.67 18.42 -22.71
CA ALA A 10 -18.47 19.62 -22.96
C ALA A 10 -19.97 19.28 -23.01
N SER A 11 -20.81 20.17 -22.48
CA SER A 11 -22.27 19.97 -22.42
C SER A 11 -22.86 19.93 -23.83
N GLY A 12 -23.34 18.76 -24.26
CA GLY A 12 -24.07 18.61 -25.53
C GLY A 12 -24.17 17.19 -26.08
N THR A 13 -23.28 16.29 -25.68
CA THR A 13 -23.26 14.90 -26.17
C THR A 13 -23.50 13.91 -25.04
N SER A 14 -24.53 13.08 -25.19
CA SER A 14 -24.78 11.92 -24.35
C SER A 14 -23.69 10.88 -24.60
N ALA A 15 -22.54 11.01 -23.94
CA ALA A 15 -21.52 9.97 -23.92
C ALA A 15 -21.89 8.96 -22.83
N SER A 16 -22.28 7.75 -23.25
CA SER A 16 -22.36 6.56 -22.39
C SER A 16 -21.12 5.71 -22.65
N ILE A 17 -20.44 5.29 -21.60
CA ILE A 17 -19.40 4.26 -21.67
C ILE A 17 -20.03 2.99 -21.08
N ASP A 18 -20.59 2.15 -21.94
CA ASP A 18 -21.06 0.82 -21.55
C ASP A 18 -19.88 -0.15 -21.58
N PHE A 19 -19.30 -0.38 -20.41
CA PHE A 19 -18.17 -1.28 -20.25
C PHE A 19 -18.50 -2.35 -19.20
N THR A 20 -18.43 -3.62 -19.62
CA THR A 20 -18.57 -4.78 -18.75
C THR A 20 -17.22 -5.49 -18.70
N PRO A 21 -16.36 -5.20 -17.70
CA PRO A 21 -15.07 -5.88 -17.61
C PRO A 21 -15.27 -7.38 -17.40
N THR A 22 -14.41 -8.18 -18.02
CA THR A 22 -14.11 -9.50 -17.44
C THR A 22 -13.31 -9.29 -16.15
N LEU A 23 -13.53 -10.13 -15.15
CA LEU A 23 -12.67 -10.15 -13.96
C LEU A 23 -11.24 -10.50 -14.38
N GLY A 24 -10.26 -9.81 -13.82
CA GLY A 24 -8.85 -9.99 -14.19
C GLY A 24 -8.49 -9.29 -15.51
N GLY A 25 -7.19 -9.18 -15.74
CA GLY A 25 -6.59 -8.67 -16.97
C GLY A 25 -6.44 -7.15 -17.10
N VAL A 26 -5.68 -6.77 -18.14
CA VAL A 26 -5.56 -5.39 -18.63
C VAL A 26 -6.70 -5.14 -19.62
N HIS A 27 -7.39 -4.03 -19.42
CA HIS A 27 -8.51 -3.57 -20.25
C HIS A 27 -8.15 -2.24 -20.89
N THR A 28 -8.44 -2.08 -22.17
CA THR A 28 -8.22 -0.82 -22.89
C THR A 28 -9.54 -0.07 -23.05
N LEU A 29 -9.62 1.10 -22.42
CA LEU A 29 -10.67 2.07 -22.72
C LEU A 29 -10.26 2.85 -23.97
N THR A 30 -11.10 2.81 -25.01
CA THR A 30 -10.94 3.61 -26.23
C THR A 30 -12.00 4.70 -26.28
N VAL A 31 -11.58 5.94 -26.44
CA VAL A 31 -12.43 7.11 -26.65
C VAL A 31 -12.20 7.62 -28.07
N THR A 32 -13.26 7.65 -28.87
CA THR A 32 -13.23 8.18 -30.23
C THR A 32 -14.09 9.43 -30.33
N ALA A 33 -13.51 10.53 -30.80
CA ALA A 33 -14.22 11.75 -31.17
C ALA A 33 -14.25 11.86 -32.70
N THR A 34 -15.42 12.10 -33.28
CA THR A 34 -15.59 12.20 -34.73
C THR A 34 -16.32 13.48 -35.09
N ASP A 35 -15.85 14.17 -36.13
CA ASP A 35 -16.48 15.33 -36.73
C ASP A 35 -16.54 15.21 -38.26
N ASP A 36 -16.90 16.30 -38.93
CA ASP A 36 -17.05 16.38 -40.40
C ASP A 36 -15.70 16.28 -41.14
N VAL A 37 -14.59 16.37 -40.41
CA VAL A 37 -13.22 16.48 -40.93
C VAL A 37 -12.41 15.21 -40.64
N GLY A 38 -12.78 14.42 -39.62
CA GLY A 38 -12.15 13.15 -39.30
C GLY A 38 -12.53 12.56 -37.94
N SER A 39 -11.71 11.62 -37.48
CA SER A 39 -11.83 11.00 -36.15
C SER A 39 -10.51 11.06 -35.40
N ASP A 40 -10.56 11.50 -34.15
CA ASP A 40 -9.48 11.41 -33.18
C ASP A 40 -9.75 10.26 -32.21
N VAL A 41 -8.71 9.52 -31.84
CA VAL A 41 -8.81 8.36 -30.93
C VAL A 41 -7.80 8.52 -29.79
N ALA A 42 -8.27 8.32 -28.56
CA ALA A 42 -7.45 8.21 -27.37
C ALA A 42 -7.71 6.87 -26.69
N THR A 43 -6.65 6.21 -26.20
CA THR A 43 -6.75 4.94 -25.49
C THR A 43 -6.07 5.03 -24.13
N THR A 44 -6.63 4.39 -23.11
CA THR A 44 -5.98 4.19 -21.81
C THR A 44 -6.18 2.77 -21.33
N ASP A 45 -5.12 2.16 -20.83
CA ASP A 45 -5.18 0.83 -20.23
C ASP A 45 -5.43 0.95 -18.73
N PHE A 46 -6.16 -0.02 -18.16
CA PHE A 46 -6.29 -0.20 -16.73
C PHE A 46 -6.38 -1.68 -16.39
N THR A 47 -5.85 -2.07 -15.24
CA THR A 47 -5.90 -3.46 -14.77
C THR A 47 -7.12 -3.64 -13.86
N VAL A 48 -7.91 -4.68 -14.14
CA VAL A 48 -8.96 -5.13 -13.22
C VAL A 48 -8.39 -6.25 -12.37
N LEU A 49 -8.38 -6.06 -11.04
CA LEU A 49 -7.92 -7.08 -10.10
C LEU A 49 -9.02 -8.14 -9.93
N GLY A 50 -8.75 -9.38 -10.34
CA GLY A 50 -9.76 -10.44 -10.46
C GLY A 50 -10.27 -11.02 -9.14
N ASP A 51 -9.52 -10.84 -8.05
CA ASP A 51 -9.69 -11.57 -6.79
C ASP A 51 -10.13 -10.67 -5.61
N ILE A 52 -10.39 -9.38 -5.85
CA ILE A 52 -10.71 -8.45 -4.75
C ILE A 52 -12.19 -8.44 -4.35
N GLY A 53 -13.08 -9.05 -5.14
CA GLY A 53 -14.54 -8.92 -4.97
C GLY A 53 -15.09 -9.42 -3.63
N GLY A 54 -14.41 -10.37 -2.98
CA GLY A 54 -14.76 -10.86 -1.64
C GLY A 54 -14.10 -10.11 -0.48
N SER A 55 -13.18 -9.19 -0.77
CA SER A 55 -12.38 -8.53 0.26
C SER A 55 -13.16 -7.42 0.97
N GLY A 56 -13.04 -7.35 2.31
CA GLY A 56 -13.50 -6.20 3.08
C GLY A 56 -12.74 -4.89 2.77
N PHE A 57 -11.69 -4.95 1.94
CA PHE A 57 -10.79 -3.84 1.66
C PHE A 57 -10.85 -3.33 0.21
N VAL A 58 -11.85 -3.73 -0.60
CA VAL A 58 -11.97 -3.40 -2.04
C VAL A 58 -11.59 -1.95 -2.35
N ASN A 59 -12.21 -0.98 -1.67
CA ASN A 59 -11.98 0.44 -1.97
C ASN A 59 -10.53 0.87 -1.69
N ASN A 60 -9.92 0.37 -0.61
CA ASN A 60 -8.53 0.68 -0.29
C ASN A 60 -7.57 0.04 -1.29
N ILE A 61 -7.89 -1.19 -1.74
CA ILE A 61 -7.09 -1.90 -2.75
C ILE A 61 -7.14 -1.17 -4.10
N LEU A 62 -8.34 -0.73 -4.52
CA LEU A 62 -8.51 0.07 -5.73
C LEU A 62 -7.74 1.38 -5.67
N TRP A 63 -7.77 2.08 -4.53
CA TRP A 63 -6.97 3.29 -4.33
C TRP A 63 -5.47 2.98 -4.41
N LEU A 64 -5.00 1.91 -3.77
CA LEU A 64 -3.59 1.51 -3.75
C LEU A 64 -3.07 1.21 -5.17
N ALA A 65 -3.91 0.60 -6.01
CA ALA A 65 -3.61 0.34 -7.42
C ALA A 65 -3.64 1.62 -8.26
N GLU A 66 -4.64 2.48 -8.07
CA GLU A 66 -4.77 3.77 -8.77
C GLU A 66 -3.60 4.72 -8.46
N ALA A 67 -3.09 4.70 -7.22
CA ALA A 67 -1.91 5.42 -6.80
C ALA A 67 -0.58 4.80 -7.30
N GLY A 68 -0.61 3.65 -7.98
CA GLY A 68 0.58 2.96 -8.47
C GLY A 68 1.45 2.33 -7.38
N ILE A 69 0.94 2.17 -6.17
CA ILE A 69 1.69 1.64 -5.02
C ILE A 69 1.81 0.11 -5.10
N THR A 70 0.77 -0.57 -5.58
CA THR A 70 0.80 -2.02 -5.83
C THR A 70 0.96 -2.32 -7.31
N LYS A 71 1.64 -3.43 -7.60
CA LYS A 71 1.76 -4.03 -8.93
C LYS A 71 1.06 -5.40 -9.02
N GLY A 72 0.26 -5.79 -8.03
CA GLY A 72 -0.36 -7.13 -7.97
C GLY A 72 0.49 -8.17 -7.22
N CYS A 73 0.15 -9.45 -7.37
CA CYS A 73 0.83 -10.58 -6.70
C CYS A 73 1.18 -11.76 -7.61
N ASN A 74 0.67 -11.83 -8.85
CA ASN A 74 0.81 -12.98 -9.74
C ASN A 74 1.60 -12.64 -11.02
N PRO A 75 2.93 -12.38 -10.92
CA PRO A 75 3.73 -12.07 -12.09
C PRO A 75 3.79 -13.27 -13.08
N PRO A 76 3.92 -13.01 -14.40
CA PRO A 76 4.05 -11.69 -15.00
C PRO A 76 2.71 -10.97 -15.24
N THR A 77 1.56 -11.65 -15.08
CA THR A 77 0.23 -11.13 -15.43
C THR A 77 -0.21 -9.98 -14.54
N ASN A 78 0.03 -10.09 -13.22
CA ASN A 78 -0.20 -9.01 -12.26
C ASN A 78 -1.66 -8.48 -12.24
N ASP A 79 -2.62 -9.36 -12.44
CA ASP A 79 -4.06 -9.09 -12.41
C ASP A 79 -4.77 -9.64 -11.17
N GLU A 80 -4.02 -10.13 -10.19
CA GLU A 80 -4.50 -10.47 -8.85
C GLU A 80 -3.82 -9.58 -7.80
N PHE A 81 -4.53 -9.32 -6.71
CA PHE A 81 -4.02 -8.56 -5.56
C PHE A 81 -3.59 -9.44 -4.40
N CYS A 82 -4.19 -10.61 -4.21
CA CYS A 82 -4.04 -11.53 -3.10
C CYS A 82 -4.33 -10.85 -1.73
N PRO A 83 -5.57 -10.41 -1.46
CA PRO A 83 -5.88 -9.56 -0.29
C PRO A 83 -5.64 -10.22 1.07
N ASP A 84 -5.73 -11.55 1.15
CA ASP A 84 -5.61 -12.31 2.39
C ASP A 84 -4.18 -12.81 2.65
N ASP A 85 -3.28 -12.70 1.66
CA ASP A 85 -1.89 -13.11 1.81
C ASP A 85 -1.14 -12.15 2.76
N PRO A 86 -0.22 -12.66 3.60
CA PRO A 86 0.63 -11.82 4.43
C PRO A 86 1.60 -11.00 3.56
N VAL A 87 1.88 -9.78 4.00
CA VAL A 87 2.90 -8.92 3.37
C VAL A 87 4.28 -9.36 3.86
N THR A 88 5.18 -9.73 2.94
CA THR A 88 6.59 -9.97 3.29
C THR A 88 7.33 -8.66 3.53
N ARG A 89 8.45 -8.70 4.25
CA ARG A 89 9.27 -7.50 4.51
C ARG A 89 9.77 -6.84 3.22
N GLY A 90 10.12 -7.61 2.21
CA GLY A 90 10.48 -7.08 0.88
C GLY A 90 9.29 -6.42 0.15
N GLN A 91 8.09 -7.00 0.26
CA GLN A 91 6.89 -6.36 -0.28
C GLN A 91 6.50 -5.08 0.47
N MET A 92 6.64 -5.08 1.80
CA MET A 92 6.49 -3.87 2.62
C MET A 92 7.44 -2.79 2.13
N ALA A 93 8.68 -3.17 1.81
CA ALA A 93 9.65 -2.22 1.29
C ALA A 93 9.18 -1.56 -0.02
N ALA A 94 8.77 -2.40 -0.97
CA ALA A 94 8.27 -1.95 -2.26
C ALA A 94 7.02 -1.05 -2.14
N PHE A 95 6.12 -1.34 -1.20
CA PHE A 95 4.95 -0.49 -0.94
C PHE A 95 5.35 0.87 -0.39
N LEU A 96 6.22 0.93 0.62
CA LEU A 96 6.61 2.19 1.26
C LEU A 96 7.45 3.07 0.34
N VAL A 97 8.34 2.49 -0.47
CA VAL A 97 9.10 3.25 -1.47
C VAL A 97 8.17 3.96 -2.46
N ARG A 98 7.15 3.26 -2.97
CA ARG A 98 6.19 3.84 -3.92
C ARG A 98 5.23 4.81 -3.24
N PHE A 99 4.78 4.50 -2.03
CA PHE A 99 3.90 5.36 -1.25
C PHE A 99 4.54 6.71 -0.92
N LEU A 100 5.83 6.71 -0.57
CA LEU A 100 6.58 7.93 -0.22
C LEU A 100 7.30 8.58 -1.42
N GLY A 101 7.33 7.92 -2.59
CA GLY A 101 8.09 8.39 -3.74
C GLY A 101 9.60 8.46 -3.51
N LEU A 102 10.17 7.52 -2.74
CA LEU A 102 11.60 7.52 -2.42
C LEU A 102 12.43 7.28 -3.69
N THR A 103 13.43 8.13 -3.90
CA THR A 103 14.32 8.09 -5.08
C THR A 103 15.80 8.00 -4.72
N ASP A 104 16.17 8.25 -3.46
CA ASP A 104 17.55 8.12 -3.00
C ASP A 104 17.89 6.65 -2.78
N ASP A 105 18.73 6.12 -3.67
CA ASP A 105 19.15 4.72 -3.67
C ASP A 105 20.10 4.38 -2.51
N GLY A 106 20.51 5.34 -1.67
CA GLY A 106 21.30 5.10 -0.45
C GLY A 106 22.75 4.67 -0.69
N GLY A 107 23.12 4.40 -1.94
CA GLY A 107 24.49 4.17 -2.38
C GLY A 107 25.14 2.88 -1.89
N GLY A 108 24.42 1.89 -1.36
CA GLY A 108 25.06 0.64 -0.94
C GLY A 108 24.18 -0.44 -0.33
N ASN A 109 24.85 -1.54 -0.01
CA ASN A 109 24.27 -2.76 0.56
C ASN A 109 24.23 -2.67 2.09
N SER A 110 23.07 -2.35 2.66
CA SER A 110 22.90 -2.12 4.11
C SER A 110 22.70 -3.42 4.89
N PHE A 111 22.31 -4.50 4.21
CA PHE A 111 22.00 -5.79 4.81
C PHE A 111 22.76 -6.91 4.08
N ILE A 112 23.03 -8.02 4.75
CA ILE A 112 23.84 -9.10 4.16
C ILE A 112 23.00 -10.19 3.48
N ASP A 113 21.67 -10.06 3.50
CA ASP A 113 20.72 -11.10 3.11
C ASP A 113 19.66 -10.65 2.09
N ASP A 114 19.85 -9.50 1.42
CA ASP A 114 18.94 -8.96 0.41
C ASP A 114 19.49 -8.98 -1.03
N ASP A 115 20.77 -9.29 -1.27
CA ASP A 115 21.41 -9.38 -2.60
C ASP A 115 20.66 -10.25 -3.63
N ALA A 116 19.94 -11.28 -3.16
CA ALA A 116 19.16 -12.19 -4.02
C ALA A 116 17.68 -11.78 -4.13
N SER A 117 17.26 -10.76 -3.39
CA SER A 117 15.88 -10.31 -3.34
C SER A 117 15.57 -9.41 -4.53
N MET A 118 14.43 -9.64 -5.18
CA MET A 118 13.91 -8.69 -6.18
C MET A 118 13.58 -7.30 -5.61
N PHE A 119 13.58 -7.16 -4.27
CA PHE A 119 13.30 -5.93 -3.55
C PHE A 119 14.56 -5.23 -3.02
N GLU A 120 15.77 -5.71 -3.31
CA GLU A 120 17.05 -5.13 -2.84
C GLU A 120 17.08 -3.59 -3.01
N ALA A 121 16.76 -3.11 -4.22
CA ALA A 121 16.76 -1.68 -4.51
C ALA A 121 15.70 -0.87 -3.72
N ASP A 122 14.58 -1.49 -3.35
CA ASP A 122 13.55 -0.85 -2.50
C ASP A 122 14.00 -0.86 -1.02
N ILE A 123 14.66 -1.94 -0.58
CA ILE A 123 15.22 -2.10 0.76
C ILE A 123 16.31 -1.06 1.04
N ALA A 124 17.22 -0.86 0.09
CA ALA A 124 18.27 0.16 0.19
C ALA A 124 17.70 1.58 0.37
N LYS A 125 16.63 1.93 -0.36
CA LYS A 125 15.94 3.24 -0.22
C LYS A 125 15.34 3.44 1.16
N LEU A 126 14.73 2.40 1.75
CA LEU A 126 14.20 2.48 3.12
C LEU A 126 15.29 2.62 4.16
N ALA A 127 16.42 1.94 3.97
CA ALA A 127 17.56 2.06 4.87
C ALA A 127 18.11 3.49 4.82
N ALA A 128 18.28 4.05 3.62
CA ALA A 128 18.70 5.43 3.40
C ALA A 128 17.74 6.44 4.06
N ALA A 129 16.44 6.20 3.96
CA ALA A 129 15.41 7.02 4.59
C ALA A 129 15.27 6.81 6.12
N GLY A 130 16.03 5.87 6.71
CA GLY A 130 15.97 5.57 8.15
C GLY A 130 14.68 4.87 8.60
N ILE A 131 13.92 4.29 7.67
CA ILE A 131 12.61 3.69 7.95
C ILE A 131 12.77 2.24 8.45
N THR A 132 13.78 1.52 7.98
CA THR A 132 14.13 0.18 8.48
C THR A 132 15.38 0.21 9.36
N LYS A 133 15.44 -0.73 10.31
CA LYS A 133 16.61 -0.99 11.17
C LYS A 133 17.09 -2.44 11.09
N GLY A 134 16.59 -3.25 10.16
CA GLY A 134 16.87 -4.69 10.10
C GLY A 134 15.96 -5.57 10.96
N CYS A 135 16.28 -6.85 11.08
CA CYS A 135 15.47 -7.88 11.75
C CYS A 135 16.19 -8.66 12.87
N ASN A 136 17.50 -8.49 13.05
CA ASN A 136 18.30 -9.31 13.98
C ASN A 136 19.05 -8.47 15.04
N PRO A 137 18.33 -7.87 16.00
CA PRO A 137 18.96 -7.10 17.06
C PRO A 137 19.90 -7.96 17.93
N PRO A 138 20.98 -7.37 18.50
CA PRO A 138 21.35 -5.96 18.37
C PRO A 138 22.16 -5.65 17.10
N THR A 139 22.61 -6.68 16.35
CA THR A 139 23.51 -6.53 15.20
C THR A 139 22.85 -5.78 14.04
N ASN A 140 21.60 -6.11 13.72
CA ASN A 140 20.79 -5.41 12.73
C ASN A 140 21.42 -5.31 11.33
N ASP A 141 22.20 -6.33 10.94
CA ASP A 141 22.84 -6.46 9.61
C ASP A 141 22.02 -7.31 8.63
N ARG A 142 20.83 -7.78 9.03
CA ARG A 142 19.89 -8.52 8.17
C ARG A 142 18.58 -7.78 7.98
N PHE A 143 18.01 -7.88 6.78
CA PHE A 143 16.67 -7.38 6.47
C PHE A 143 15.59 -8.45 6.57
N CYS A 144 15.89 -9.73 6.32
CA CYS A 144 14.91 -10.83 6.27
C CYS A 144 13.77 -10.59 5.24
N PRO A 145 14.05 -10.44 3.93
CA PRO A 145 13.07 -9.96 2.94
C PRO A 145 11.84 -10.86 2.74
N ASP A 146 11.97 -12.17 2.97
CA ASP A 146 10.90 -13.15 2.76
C ASP A 146 10.00 -13.36 3.98
N ASP A 147 10.41 -12.86 5.15
CA ASP A 147 9.63 -13.02 6.38
C ASP A 147 8.36 -12.16 6.34
N PRO A 148 7.22 -12.67 6.85
CA PRO A 148 6.00 -11.87 6.98
C PRO A 148 6.19 -10.75 8.00
N VAL A 149 5.55 -9.61 7.75
CA VAL A 149 5.56 -8.47 8.68
C VAL A 149 4.43 -8.63 9.69
N THR A 150 4.75 -8.57 10.99
CA THR A 150 3.70 -8.49 12.02
C THR A 150 3.10 -7.09 12.06
N ARG A 151 1.88 -6.95 12.58
CA ARG A 151 1.21 -5.65 12.72
C ARG A 151 2.00 -4.69 13.61
N GLY A 152 2.67 -5.17 14.65
CA GLY A 152 3.57 -4.36 15.49
C GLY A 152 4.79 -3.86 14.70
N GLN A 153 5.43 -4.72 13.90
CA GLN A 153 6.52 -4.30 13.03
C GLN A 153 6.06 -3.29 11.97
N MET A 154 4.88 -3.50 11.38
CA MET A 154 4.26 -2.55 10.44
C MET A 154 4.03 -1.19 11.11
N ALA A 155 3.63 -1.16 12.39
CA ALA A 155 3.51 0.09 13.13
C ALA A 155 4.85 0.86 13.18
N ALA A 156 5.93 0.17 13.52
CA ALA A 156 7.27 0.76 13.55
C ALA A 156 7.73 1.27 12.16
N PHE A 157 7.38 0.58 11.08
CA PHE A 157 7.62 1.04 9.71
C PHE A 157 6.86 2.35 9.42
N LEU A 158 5.55 2.38 9.68
CA LEU A 158 4.72 3.54 9.36
C LEU A 158 5.02 4.76 10.22
N VAL A 159 5.32 4.58 11.50
CA VAL A 159 5.72 5.68 12.39
C VAL A 159 6.99 6.38 11.88
N ARG A 160 7.98 5.62 11.41
CA ARG A 160 9.20 6.19 10.83
C ARG A 160 8.95 6.79 9.45
N ALA A 161 8.18 6.12 8.60
CA ALA A 161 7.81 6.59 7.27
C ALA A 161 7.06 7.93 7.30
N LEU A 162 6.14 8.10 8.26
CA LEU A 162 5.30 9.29 8.40
C LEU A 162 5.89 10.31 9.40
N VAL A 163 7.03 10.01 10.03
CA VAL A 163 7.68 10.86 11.04
C VAL A 163 6.71 11.27 12.16
N LEU A 164 5.92 10.31 12.66
CA LEU A 164 4.91 10.61 13.69
C LEU A 164 5.56 10.92 15.03
N THR A 165 5.31 12.14 15.53
CA THR A 165 5.89 12.65 16.78
C THR A 165 4.89 12.75 17.93
N ASP A 166 3.58 12.73 17.65
CA ASP A 166 2.56 12.74 18.71
C ASP A 166 2.54 11.36 19.39
N ASP A 167 2.96 11.31 20.66
CA ASP A 167 3.04 10.08 21.45
C ASP A 167 1.67 9.41 21.71
N GLY A 168 0.56 10.07 21.32
CA GLY A 168 -0.77 9.47 21.25
C GLY A 168 -1.45 9.22 22.58
N GLY A 169 -0.86 9.69 23.68
CA GLY A 169 -1.49 9.69 25.01
C GLY A 169 -1.64 8.32 25.67
N GLY A 170 -1.18 7.22 25.04
CA GLY A 170 -1.10 5.87 25.60
C GLY A 170 -2.22 4.89 25.22
N ASN A 171 -2.22 3.75 25.93
CA ASN A 171 -3.00 2.50 25.80
C ASN A 171 -4.35 2.65 25.07
N SER A 172 -4.28 2.60 23.73
CA SER A 172 -5.44 2.66 22.83
C SER A 172 -6.04 1.27 22.58
N PHE A 173 -5.28 0.21 22.87
CA PHE A 173 -5.67 -1.17 22.64
C PHE A 173 -5.28 -2.05 23.83
N ILE A 174 -6.18 -2.95 24.25
CA ILE A 174 -6.01 -3.73 25.48
C ILE A 174 -4.97 -4.86 25.38
N ASP A 175 -4.42 -5.10 24.20
CA ASP A 175 -3.55 -6.24 23.89
C ASP A 175 -2.17 -5.84 23.33
N ASP A 176 -1.79 -4.56 23.42
CA ASP A 176 -0.44 -4.09 23.08
C ASP A 176 0.47 -3.86 24.30
N ASP A 177 -0.08 -3.91 25.52
CA ASP A 177 0.65 -3.80 26.77
C ASP A 177 1.84 -4.78 26.82
N GLY A 178 3.07 -4.25 26.94
CA GLY A 178 4.30 -5.04 27.00
C GLY A 178 4.87 -5.45 25.64
N SER A 179 4.20 -5.08 24.54
CA SER A 179 4.80 -5.16 23.20
C SER A 179 5.93 -4.14 23.07
N MET A 180 7.03 -4.51 22.43
CA MET A 180 8.09 -3.56 22.10
C MET A 180 7.63 -2.46 21.11
N PHE A 181 6.46 -2.64 20.49
CA PHE A 181 5.87 -1.72 19.52
C PHE A 181 4.74 -0.87 20.11
N GLU A 182 4.42 -0.98 21.41
CA GLU A 182 3.32 -0.27 22.07
C GLU A 182 3.33 1.25 21.76
N ALA A 183 4.50 1.88 21.87
CA ALA A 183 4.65 3.30 21.56
C ALA A 183 4.39 3.63 20.07
N ASP A 184 4.82 2.76 19.14
CA ASP A 184 4.57 2.97 17.71
C ASP A 184 3.08 2.76 17.38
N ILE A 185 2.42 1.83 18.07
CA ILE A 185 0.99 1.54 17.93
C ILE A 185 0.15 2.74 18.42
N ALA A 186 0.48 3.32 19.57
CA ALA A 186 -0.18 4.51 20.10
C ALA A 186 -0.08 5.70 19.13
N LYS A 187 1.10 5.92 18.53
CA LYS A 187 1.32 6.95 17.49
C LYS A 187 0.43 6.75 16.27
N LEU A 188 0.32 5.52 15.77
CA LEU A 188 -0.58 5.21 14.66
C LEU A 188 -2.06 5.42 15.02
N ALA A 189 -2.45 5.12 16.25
CA ALA A 189 -3.82 5.31 16.71
C ALA A 189 -4.17 6.79 16.75
N ALA A 190 -3.29 7.62 17.33
CA ALA A 190 -3.46 9.07 17.40
C ALA A 190 -3.52 9.72 16.01
N ALA A 191 -2.71 9.23 15.08
CA ALA A 191 -2.74 9.66 13.68
C ALA A 191 -3.96 9.16 12.89
N GLY A 192 -4.83 8.32 13.47
CA GLY A 192 -5.99 7.75 12.79
C GLY A 192 -5.66 6.69 11.73
N VAL A 193 -4.43 6.19 11.71
CA VAL A 193 -3.94 5.20 10.73
C VAL A 193 -4.41 3.79 11.08
N THR A 194 -4.60 3.47 12.36
CA THR A 194 -5.18 2.19 12.80
C THR A 194 -6.58 2.35 13.40
N LYS A 195 -7.40 1.31 13.23
CA LYS A 195 -8.73 1.18 13.87
C LYS A 195 -8.83 -0.08 14.73
N GLY A 196 -7.74 -0.81 14.96
CA GLY A 196 -7.79 -2.13 15.64
C GLY A 196 -8.05 -3.32 14.70
N CYS A 197 -8.21 -4.51 15.28
CA CYS A 197 -8.31 -5.80 14.57
C CYS A 197 -9.59 -6.60 14.84
N ASN A 198 -10.43 -6.21 15.81
CA ASN A 198 -11.59 -7.01 16.26
C ASN A 198 -12.92 -6.24 16.13
N PRO A 199 -13.41 -5.99 14.91
CA PRO A 199 -14.67 -5.31 14.71
C PRO A 199 -15.85 -6.10 15.32
N PRO A 200 -16.91 -5.41 15.80
CA PRO A 200 -17.07 -3.95 15.78
C PRO A 200 -16.37 -3.24 16.94
N THR A 201 -15.92 -3.97 17.97
CA THR A 201 -15.40 -3.39 19.22
C THR A 201 -14.10 -2.62 19.00
N ASN A 202 -13.17 -3.19 18.22
CA ASN A 202 -11.94 -2.51 17.81
C ASN A 202 -11.06 -2.01 18.97
N ASP A 203 -11.09 -2.72 20.10
CA ASP A 203 -10.28 -2.46 21.31
C ASP A 203 -8.98 -3.28 21.33
N ARG A 204 -8.69 -4.07 20.29
CA ARG A 204 -7.44 -4.82 20.12
C ARG A 204 -6.65 -4.37 18.90
N PHE A 205 -5.33 -4.38 18.99
CA PHE A 205 -4.41 -4.16 17.88
C PHE A 205 -3.91 -5.44 17.23
N CYS A 206 -3.80 -6.56 17.96
CA CYS A 206 -3.21 -7.82 17.51
C CYS A 206 -1.75 -7.65 16.99
N PRO A 207 -0.78 -7.24 17.84
CA PRO A 207 0.56 -6.86 17.39
C PRO A 207 1.39 -7.99 16.77
N ASP A 208 1.15 -9.24 17.17
CA ASP A 208 1.91 -10.41 16.73
C ASP A 208 1.34 -11.07 15.46
N ASP A 209 0.12 -10.71 15.07
CA ASP A 209 -0.50 -11.21 13.85
C ASP A 209 0.21 -10.63 12.62
N SER A 210 0.33 -11.42 11.55
CA SER A 210 0.83 -10.93 10.27
C SER A 210 -0.16 -9.94 9.65
N VAL A 211 0.34 -8.85 9.07
CA VAL A 211 -0.49 -7.92 8.32
C VAL A 211 -0.78 -8.50 6.93
N THR A 212 -2.06 -8.58 6.55
CA THR A 212 -2.43 -9.01 5.20
C THR A 212 -2.30 -7.87 4.20
N ARG A 213 -2.18 -8.19 2.91
CA ARG A 213 -2.09 -7.19 1.84
C ARG A 213 -3.32 -6.27 1.79
N GLY A 214 -4.51 -6.80 2.02
CA GLY A 214 -5.75 -6.02 2.12
C GLY A 214 -5.74 -5.06 3.31
N GLN A 215 -5.27 -5.53 4.47
CA GLN A 215 -5.10 -4.67 5.65
C GLN A 215 -4.07 -3.56 5.37
N MET A 216 -2.95 -3.89 4.73
CA MET A 216 -1.92 -2.92 4.38
C MET A 216 -2.44 -1.82 3.46
N ALA A 217 -3.26 -2.17 2.46
CA ALA A 217 -3.93 -1.20 1.61
C ALA A 217 -4.77 -0.20 2.45
N ALA A 218 -5.48 -0.71 3.45
CA ALA A 218 -6.29 0.14 4.33
C ALA A 218 -5.44 1.03 5.25
N PHE A 219 -4.28 0.56 5.72
CA PHE A 219 -3.34 1.37 6.49
C PHE A 219 -2.76 2.51 5.63
N LEU A 220 -2.27 2.21 4.42
CA LEU A 220 -1.69 3.22 3.52
C LEU A 220 -2.74 4.22 3.02
N ASN A 221 -3.97 3.77 2.76
CA ASN A 221 -5.05 4.68 2.34
C ASN A 221 -5.46 5.65 3.45
N ARG A 222 -5.36 5.28 4.73
CA ARG A 222 -5.56 6.23 5.84
C ARG A 222 -4.33 7.12 6.06
N ALA A 223 -3.14 6.57 5.85
CA ALA A 223 -1.90 7.33 5.98
C ALA A 223 -1.73 8.40 4.89
N SER A 224 -2.39 8.28 3.73
CA SER A 224 -2.20 9.21 2.62
C SER A 224 -2.57 10.65 2.96
N ASP A 225 -3.58 10.86 3.81
CA ASP A 225 -4.00 12.20 4.22
C ASP A 225 -2.89 12.91 5.03
N ILE A 226 -2.05 12.15 5.73
CA ILE A 226 -0.93 12.65 6.52
C ILE A 226 0.27 12.94 5.61
N ALA A 227 0.60 12.02 4.70
CA ALA A 227 1.78 12.13 3.85
C ALA A 227 1.71 13.30 2.84
N THR A 228 0.50 13.78 2.52
CA THR A 228 0.28 14.94 1.65
C THR A 228 0.09 16.27 2.38
N SER A 229 0.14 16.27 3.71
CA SER A 229 -0.01 17.46 4.57
C SER A 229 1.33 18.13 4.83
#